data_AF-A0A2T0W0Y4-F1
#
_entry.id   AF-A0A2T0W0Y4-F1
#
_cell.length_a   1.000
_cell.length_b   1.000
_cell.length_c   1.000
_cell.angle_alpha   90.00
_cell.angle_beta   90.00
_cell.angle_gamma   90.00
#
_symmetry.space_group_name_H-M   'P 1'
#
loop_
_entity.id
_entity.type
_entity.pdbx_description
1 polymer ?
#
loop_
_entity_poly.entity_id
_entity_poly.type
_entity_poly.pdbx_seq_one_letter_code
_entity_poly.pdbx_strand_id
1 'polypeptide(L)' 'MAYSDVKGYFNDLVAGQGVFYTRLHQFRWYIKGPHFFALYEKSEEFYDEITEAMDEVAERLLIAGCWRRTLLYTG' A
#
# COMPACT_ATOMS: atom_id res chain seq x y z
N MET A 1 -9.33 12.38 20.49
CA MET A 1 -9.81 12.14 19.12
C MET A 1 -8.59 12.11 18.19
N ALA A 2 -7.74 11.07 18.25
CA ALA A 2 -6.41 11.19 17.63
C ALA A 2 -5.69 9.88 17.22
N TYR A 3 -6.00 8.72 17.82
CA TYR A 3 -5.23 7.48 17.54
C TYR A 3 -6.09 6.37 16.92
N SER A 4 -7.34 6.22 17.35
CA SER A 4 -8.32 5.32 16.73
C SER A 4 -8.55 5.68 15.26
N ASP A 5 -8.65 6.97 14.98
CA ASP A 5 -9.05 7.50 13.67
C ASP A 5 -7.90 7.36 12.66
N VAL A 6 -6.66 7.56 13.13
CA VAL A 6 -5.45 7.33 12.34
C VAL A 6 -5.28 5.84 12.03
N LYS A 7 -5.49 4.95 13.01
CA LYS A 7 -5.51 3.50 12.75
C LYS A 7 -6.60 3.09 11.75
N GLY A 8 -7.80 3.66 11.87
CA GLY A 8 -8.89 3.42 10.93
C GLY A 8 -8.52 3.83 9.50
N TYR A 9 -8.02 5.06 9.35
CA TYR A 9 -7.57 5.58 8.06
C TYR A 9 -6.49 4.72 7.41
N PHE A 10 -5.49 4.29 8.17
CA PHE A 10 -4.43 3.44 7.65
C PHE A 10 -4.91 2.02 7.31
N ASN A 11 -5.83 1.45 8.10
CA ASN A 11 -6.45 0.17 7.76
C ASN A 11 -7.24 0.28 6.44
N ASP A 12 -7.99 1.36 6.24
CA ASP A 12 -8.72 1.62 5.00
C ASP A 12 -7.76 1.81 3.81
N LEU A 13 -6.63 2.49 4.03
CA LEU A 13 -5.60 2.70 3.01
C LEU A 13 -4.98 1.36 2.57
N VAL A 14 -4.56 0.51 3.51
CA VAL A 14 -3.98 -0.80 3.22
C VAL A 14 -5.00 -1.72 2.55
N ALA A 15 -6.26 -1.70 3.00
CA ALA A 15 -7.34 -2.47 2.38
C ALA A 15 -7.61 -2.00 0.94
N GLY A 16 -7.64 -0.69 0.71
CA GLY A 16 -7.79 -0.10 -0.62
C GLY A 16 -6.64 -0.46 -1.56
N GLN A 17 -5.40 -0.37 -1.08
CA GLN A 17 -4.21 -0.75 -1.84
C GLN A 17 -4.23 -2.25 -2.21
N GLY A 18 -4.63 -3.14 -1.30
CA GLY A 18 -4.75 -4.57 -1.60
C GLY A 18 -5.79 -4.89 -2.68
N VAL A 19 -6.94 -4.21 -2.67
CA VAL A 19 -7.95 -4.33 -3.73
C VAL A 19 -7.42 -3.81 -5.07
N PHE A 20 -6.72 -2.68 -5.06
CA PHE A 20 -6.13 -2.10 -6.26
C PHE A 20 -5.04 -3.01 -6.86
N TYR A 21 -4.15 -3.53 -6.02
CA TYR A 21 -3.12 -4.50 -6.41
C TYR A 21 -3.73 -5.74 -7.10
N THR A 22 -4.79 -6.30 -6.51
CA THR A 22 -5.51 -7.45 -7.09
C THR A 22 -6.13 -7.13 -8.45
N ARG A 23 -6.68 -5.92 -8.63
CA ARG A 23 -7.24 -5.47 -9.91
C ARG A 23 -6.16 -5.25 -10.96
N LEU A 24 -4.99 -4.75 -10.56
CA LEU A 24 -3.84 -4.61 -11.45
C LEU A 24 -3.37 -6.00 -11.93
N HIS A 25 -3.40 -7.02 -11.06
CA HIS A 25 -3.06 -8.41 -11.42
C HIS A 25 -4.00 -8.96 -12.48
N GLN A 26 -5.29 -8.75 -12.27
CA GLN A 26 -6.30 -9.11 -13.26
C GLN A 26 -6.05 -8.38 -14.59
N PHE A 27 -5.78 -7.08 -14.55
CA PHE A 27 -5.47 -6.32 -15.76
C PHE A 27 -4.27 -6.93 -16.51
N ARG A 28 -3.12 -7.13 -15.84
CA ARG A 28 -1.91 -7.70 -16.46
C ARG A 28 -2.14 -9.07 -17.11
N TRP A 29 -2.92 -9.95 -16.48
CA TRP A 29 -3.22 -11.27 -17.03
C TRP A 29 -4.20 -11.25 -18.21
N TYR A 30 -5.09 -10.25 -18.27
CA TYR A 30 -6.13 -10.17 -19.29
C TYR A 30 -5.86 -9.15 -20.40
N ILE A 31 -4.74 -8.40 -20.37
CA ILE A 31 -4.34 -7.50 -21.48
C ILE A 31 -4.22 -8.33 -22.77
N LYS A 32 -4.94 -7.87 -23.80
CA LYS A 32 -4.86 -8.38 -25.17
C LYS A 32 -4.97 -7.21 -26.15
N GLY A 33 -4.35 -7.34 -27.31
CA GLY A 33 -4.46 -6.35 -28.39
C GLY A 33 -3.11 -5.81 -28.87
N PRO A 34 -3.13 -4.86 -29.82
CA PRO A 34 -1.93 -4.36 -30.50
C PRO A 34 -0.96 -3.60 -29.59
N HIS A 35 -1.42 -3.12 -28.42
CA HIS A 35 -0.61 -2.40 -27.44
C HIS A 35 -0.13 -3.27 -26.28
N PHE A 36 -0.16 -4.60 -26.43
CA PHE A 36 0.19 -5.55 -25.37
C PHE A 36 1.52 -5.22 -24.68
N PHE A 37 2.60 -5.05 -25.45
CA PHE A 37 3.94 -4.85 -24.88
C PHE A 37 4.06 -3.54 -24.09
N ALA A 38 3.54 -2.44 -24.63
CA ALA A 38 3.56 -1.14 -23.95
C ALA A 38 2.73 -1.14 -22.67
N LEU A 39 1.54 -1.76 -22.69
CA LEU A 39 0.67 -1.86 -21.52
C LEU A 39 1.21 -2.84 -20.48
N TYR A 40 1.88 -3.91 -20.92
CA TYR A 40 2.51 -4.88 -20.03
C TYR A 40 3.67 -4.25 -19.26
N GLU A 41 4.58 -3.55 -19.95
CA GLU A 41 5.67 -2.80 -19.33
C GLU A 41 5.15 -1.72 -18.36
N LYS A 42 4.14 -0.94 -18.79
CA LYS A 42 3.53 0.07 -17.91
C LYS A 42 2.85 -0.55 -16.69
N SER A 43 2.26 -1.75 -16.83
CA SER A 43 1.68 -2.46 -15.69
C SER A 43 2.73 -2.92 -14.70
N GLU A 44 3.95 -3.22 -15.15
CA GLU A 44 5.10 -3.58 -14.30
C GLU A 44 5.58 -2.39 -13.49
N GLU A 45 5.74 -1.22 -14.12
CA GLU A 45 6.06 0.04 -13.44
C GLU A 45 5.05 0.37 -12.33
N PHE A 46 3.75 0.19 -12.60
CA PHE A 46 2.73 0.40 -11.57
C PHE A 46 2.80 -0.62 -10.42
N TYR A 47 3.29 -1.85 -10.63
CA TYR A 47 3.51 -2.76 -9.50
C TYR A 47 4.57 -2.25 -8.56
N ASP A 48 5.69 -1.83 -9.11
CA ASP A 48 6.84 -1.41 -8.33
C ASP A 48 6.44 -0.19 -7.47
N GLU A 49 5.76 0.79 -8.09
CA GLU A 49 5.25 1.97 -7.38
C GLU A 49 4.24 1.64 -6.28
N ILE A 50 3.26 0.78 -6.55
CA ILE A 50 2.24 0.42 -5.54
C ILE A 50 2.88 -0.37 -4.41
N THR A 51 3.80 -1.28 -4.73
CA THR A 51 4.46 -2.13 -3.73
C THR A 51 5.32 -1.28 -2.80
N GLU A 52 6.08 -0.33 -3.35
CA GLU A 52 6.87 0.63 -2.57
C GLU A 52 5.97 1.51 -1.69
N ALA A 53 4.87 2.03 -2.24
CA ALA A 53 3.92 2.84 -1.47
C ALA A 53 3.22 2.04 -0.36
N MET A 54 2.96 0.74 -0.56
CA MET A 54 2.40 -0.14 0.46
C MET A 54 3.40 -0.38 1.60
N ASP A 55 4.67 -0.60 1.26
CA ASP A 55 5.73 -0.83 2.24
C ASP A 55 5.96 0.42 3.10
N GLU A 56 6.05 1.60 2.48
CA GLU A 56 6.19 2.87 3.21
C GLU A 56 5.02 3.11 4.19
N VAL A 57 3.79 2.81 3.77
CA VAL A 57 2.60 2.92 4.64
C VAL A 57 2.69 1.93 5.82
N ALA A 58 3.12 0.69 5.56
CA ALA A 58 3.30 -0.33 6.59
C ALA A 58 4.40 0.04 7.59
N GLU A 59 5.53 0.55 7.13
CA GLU A 59 6.62 1.04 7.97
C GLU A 59 6.19 2.22 8.83
N ARG A 60 5.49 3.21 8.26
CA ARG A 60 4.95 4.35 9.01
C ARG A 60 3.96 3.92 10.08
N LEU A 61 3.13 2.92 9.80
CA LEU A 61 2.24 2.28 10.77
C LEU A 61 3.00 1.62 11.92
N LEU A 62 4.06 0.86 11.61
CA LEU A 62 4.92 0.21 12.61
C LEU A 62 5.62 1.25 13.49
N ILE A 63 6.17 2.29 12.88
CA ILE A 63 6.84 3.40 13.56
C ILE A 63 5.84 4.11 14.49
N ALA A 64 4.66 4.50 14.00
CA ALA A 64 3.61 5.12 14.82
C ALA A 64 3.11 4.23 15.98
N GLY A 65 3.15 2.90 15.80
CA GLY A 65 2.90 1.92 16.86
C GLY A 65 4.04 1.81 17.87
N CYS A 66 5.29 1.89 17.41
CA CYS A 66 6.51 1.78 18.22
C CYS A 66 6.78 3.01 19.08
N TRP A 67 6.63 4.23 18.55
CA TRP A 67 6.89 5.47 19.31
C TRP A 67 6.01 5.62 20.55
N ARG A 68 4.84 4.98 20.58
CA ARG A 68 3.92 5.05 21.72
C ARG A 68 4.36 4.19 22.93
N ARG A 69 5.28 3.24 22.75
CA ARG A 69 5.74 2.36 23.84
C ARG A 69 6.90 2.96 24.64
N THR A 70 7.69 3.85 24.04
CA THR A 70 8.90 4.40 24.66
C THR A 70 8.63 5.58 25.60
N LEU A 71 7.50 6.27 25.47
CA LEU A 71 7.12 7.40 26.35
C LEU A 71 6.45 6.99 27.68
N LEU A 72 6.31 5.68 27.94
CA LEU A 72 5.74 5.17 29.20
C LEU A 72 6.79 4.70 30.23
N TYR A 73 8.09 4.85 29.93
CA TYR A 73 9.19 4.35 30.78
C TYR A 73 10.27 5.40 31.10
N THR A 74 9.93 6.68 31.10
CA THR A 74 10.78 7.72 31.72
C THR A 74 9.99 8.37 32.85
N GLY A 75 10.08 7.73 34.02
CA GLY A 75 9.74 8.28 35.34
C GLY A 75 10.97 8.20 36.22
#